data_AF-A0A539DBR5-F1
#
_entry.id   AF-A0A539DBR5-F1
#
_cell.length_a   1.000
_cell.length_b   1.000
_cell.length_c   1.000
_cell.angle_alpha   90.00
_cell.angle_beta   90.00
_cell.angle_gamma   90.00
#
_symmetry.space_group_name_H-M   'P 1'
#
loop_
_entity.id
_entity.type
_entity.pdbx_description
1 polymer ?
#
loop_
_entity_poly.entity_id
_entity_poly.type
_entity_poly.pdbx_seq_one_letter_code
_entity_poly.pdbx_strand_id
1 'polypeptide(L)' 'MGEVRDAAVRLAKAGRIVILRKGKPVDPENFKGVIRLRIVDGEV' A
#
# COMPACT_ATOMS: atom_id res chain seq x y z
N MET A 1 10.24 5.87 10.10
CA MET A 1 9.00 5.43 9.39
C MET A 1 8.58 4.14 10.10
N GLY A 2 7.29 3.87 10.34
CA GLY A 2 6.91 2.63 11.03
C GLY A 2 7.16 1.41 10.16
N GLU A 3 7.62 0.29 10.73
CA GLU A 3 8.01 -0.94 10.00
C GLU A 3 6.90 -1.45 9.06
N VAL A 4 5.63 -1.32 9.49
CA VAL A 4 4.46 -1.67 8.67
C VAL A 4 4.35 -0.81 7.42
N ARG A 5 4.68 0.49 7.52
CA ARG A 5 4.63 1.41 6.38
C ARG A 5 5.70 1.02 5.35
N ASP A 6 6.92 0.73 5.80
CA ASP A 6 8.01 0.34 4.90
C ASP A 6 7.73 -1.01 4.21
N ALA A 7 7.17 -1.98 4.94
CA ALA A 7 6.70 -3.23 4.36
C ALA A 7 5.61 -3.01 3.29
N ALA A 8 4.62 -2.15 3.57
CA ALA A 8 3.57 -1.82 2.62
C ALA A 8 4.13 -1.16 1.35
N VAL A 9 5.08 -0.24 1.49
CA VAL A 9 5.75 0.40 0.33
C VAL A 9 6.50 -0.64 -0.50
N ARG A 10 7.27 -1.55 0.11
CA ARG A 10 7.98 -2.61 -0.61
C ARG A 10 7.01 -3.52 -1.37
N LEU A 11 5.93 -3.94 -0.73
CA LEU A 11 4.92 -4.80 -1.35
C LEU A 11 4.16 -4.09 -2.48
N ALA A 12 3.91 -2.79 -2.33
CA ALA A 12 3.27 -1.98 -3.37
C ALA A 12 4.20 -1.77 -4.58
N LYS A 13 5.50 -1.51 -4.33
CA LYS A 13 6.53 -1.46 -5.39
C LYS A 13 6.70 -2.80 -6.10
N ALA A 14 6.53 -3.92 -5.38
CA ALA A 14 6.52 -5.25 -5.95
C ALA A 14 5.23 -5.60 -6.71
N GLY A 15 4.24 -4.70 -6.79
CA GLY A 15 2.97 -4.94 -7.48
C GLY A 15 2.02 -5.91 -6.77
N ARG A 16 2.35 -6.35 -5.56
CA ARG A 16 1.55 -7.33 -4.81
C ARG A 16 0.33 -6.73 -4.12
N ILE A 17 0.44 -5.46 -3.73
CA ILE A 17 -0.64 -4.72 -3.07
C ILE A 17 -0.81 -3.31 -3.66
N VAL A 18 -1.99 -2.74 -3.49
CA VAL A 18 -2.29 -1.34 -3.79
C VAL A 18 -2.56 -0.60 -2.49
N ILE A 19 -1.89 0.54 -2.31
CA ILE A 19 -2.13 1.44 -1.18
C ILE A 19 -3.24 2.41 -1.59
N LEU A 20 -4.32 2.42 -0.82
CA LEU A 20 -5.48 3.26 -1.02
C LEU A 20 -5.60 4.29 0.10
N ARG A 21 -6.06 5.49 -0.25
CA ARG A 21 -6.46 6.54 0.70
C ARG A 21 -7.81 7.08 0.28
N LYS A 22 -8.76 7.11 1.22
CA LYS A 22 -10.17 7.50 0.93
C LYS A 22 -10.74 6.74 -0.29
N GLY A 23 -10.35 5.47 -0.46
CA GLY A 23 -10.78 4.62 -1.56
C GLY A 23 -10.05 4.82 -2.90
N LYS A 24 -9.11 5.76 -3.01
CA LYS A 24 -8.33 6.01 -4.24
C LYS A 24 -6.90 5.49 -4.10
N PRO A 25 -6.30 4.92 -5.16
CA PRO A 25 -4.88 4.58 -5.16
C PRO A 25 -4.04 5.83 -4.95
N VAL A 26 -3.03 5.70 -4.11
CA VAL A 26 -2.08 6.77 -3.83
C VAL A 26 -0.67 6.30 -4.09
N ASP A 27 0.20 7.28 -4.36
CA ASP A 27 1.62 7.05 -4.49
C ASP A 27 2.18 6.44 -3.19
N PRO A 28 2.92 5.31 -3.25
CA PRO A 28 3.42 4.62 -2.07
C PRO A 28 4.56 5.37 -1.36
N GLU A 29 5.23 6.32 -2.01
CA GLU A 29 6.32 7.08 -1.38
C GLU A 29 5.77 8.33 -0.66
N ASN A 30 4.65 8.87 -1.13
CA ASN A 30 4.06 10.10 -0.58
C ASN A 30 2.59 9.95 -0.16
N PHE A 31 2.35 9.32 1.00
CA PHE A 31 1.04 9.28 1.65
C PHE A 31 1.12 9.59 3.15
N LYS A 32 0.08 10.24 3.68
CA LYS A 32 -0.07 10.59 5.10
C LYS A 32 -1.46 10.23 5.62
N GLY A 33 -1.49 9.83 6.89
CA GLY A 33 -2.71 9.48 7.60
C GLY A 33 -3.17 8.04 7.34
N VAL A 34 -4.46 7.78 7.58
CA VAL A 34 -5.06 6.45 7.45
C VAL A 34 -4.99 5.97 6.01
N ILE A 35 -4.42 4.79 5.84
CA ILE A 35 -4.32 4.07 4.57
C ILE A 35 -5.08 2.75 4.63
N ARG A 36 -5.40 2.21 3.47
CA ARG A 36 -5.93 0.86 3.29
C ARG A 36 -5.01 0.12 2.33
N LEU A 37 -4.80 -1.17 2.60
CA LEU A 37 -4.01 -2.05 1.75
C LEU A 37 -4.97 -3.02 1.06
N ARG A 38 -4.84 -3.16 -0.26
CA ARG A 38 -5.60 -4.13 -1.05
C ARG A 38 -4.63 -5.09 -1.72
N ILE A 39 -4.89 -6.39 -1.62
CA ILE A 39 -4.11 -7.42 -2.32
C ILE A 39 -4.47 -7.38 -3.82
N VAL A 40 -3.47 -7.37 -4.68
CA VAL A 40 -3.60 -7.46 -6.14
C VAL A 40 -3.43 -8.90 -6.59
N ASP A 41 -2.41 -9.56 -6.03
CA ASP A 41 -2.02 -10.93 -6.37
C ASP A 41 -2.76 -11.94 -5.49
N GLY A 42 -4.08 -11.82 -5.48
CA GLY A 42 -4.95 -12.74 -4.76
C GLY A 42 -5.13 -14.02 -5.56
N GLU A 43 -4.12 -14.88 -5.60
CA GLU A 43 -4.41 -16.31 -5.58
C GLU A 43 -5.05 -16.59 -4.21
N VAL A 44 -6.38 -16.76 -4.23
CA VAL A 44 -7.18 -17.36 -3.16
C VAL A 44 -7.55 -18.76 -3.61
#